data_AF-A0A447RY16-F1
#
_entry.id   AF-A0A447RY16-F1
#
_cell.length_a   1.000
_cell.length_b   1.000
_cell.length_c   1.000
_cell.angle_alpha   90.00
_cell.angle_beta   90.00
_cell.angle_gamma   90.00
#
_symmetry.space_group_name_H-M   'P 1'
#
loop_
_entity.id
_entity.type
_entity.pdbx_description
1 polymer ?
#
loop_
_entity_poly.entity_id
_entity_poly.type
_entity_poly.pdbx_seq_one_letter_code
_entity_poly.pdbx_strand_id
1 'polypeptide(L)'
;MSNTSWIERYVMPAALRIAGQKHVLSVRDGIILNMPFMLIGSFFLIFAYLPIPGYADMMSSLFGEVWRDKMLYPVKATYDIMALISSFGIAYRLAEKYRTLDPLSAGAMSLVAFMMTIPQNTLFYAGTRRGGGD
;
A
#
# COMPACT_ATOMS: atom_id res chain seq x y z
N MET A 1 34.63 18.35 -18.66
CA MET A 1 33.58 18.23 -19.71
C MET A 1 33.10 16.78 -19.68
N SER A 2 32.37 16.42 -18.62
CA SER A 2 30.92 16.25 -18.56
C SER A 2 30.48 14.84 -18.98
N ASN A 3 30.71 13.88 -18.08
CA ASN A 3 30.05 12.57 -18.10
C ASN A 3 28.50 12.69 -18.10
N THR A 4 27.92 13.88 -18.00
CA THR A 4 26.48 14.11 -18.22
C THR A 4 26.07 13.97 -19.69
N SER A 5 26.97 14.08 -20.68
CA SER A 5 26.59 14.07 -22.10
C SER A 5 26.04 12.73 -22.59
N TRP A 6 26.54 11.60 -22.05
CA TRP A 6 26.03 10.27 -22.44
C TRP A 6 24.68 9.96 -21.78
N ILE A 7 24.50 10.39 -20.52
CA ILE A 7 23.22 10.30 -19.80
C ILE A 7 22.17 11.17 -20.47
N GLU A 8 22.47 12.42 -20.81
CA GLU A 8 21.55 13.31 -21.52
C GLU A 8 21.15 12.75 -22.89
N ARG A 9 22.08 12.08 -23.58
CA ARG A 9 21.85 11.62 -24.95
C ARG A 9 21.15 10.25 -25.05
N TYR A 10 21.35 9.36 -24.08
CA TYR A 10 20.79 8.00 -24.12
C TYR A 10 19.79 7.72 -22.99
N VAL A 11 20.12 8.11 -21.75
CA VAL A 11 19.29 7.80 -20.57
C VAL A 11 18.11 8.76 -20.45
N MET A 12 18.33 10.06 -20.65
CA MET A 12 17.30 11.09 -20.57
C MET A 12 16.12 10.85 -21.53
N PRO A 13 16.32 10.60 -22.84
CA PRO A 13 15.21 10.34 -23.73
C PRO A 13 14.48 9.03 -23.41
N ALA A 14 15.18 8.00 -22.95
CA ALA A 14 14.56 6.74 -22.52
C ALA A 14 13.70 6.94 -21.26
N ALA A 15 14.22 7.64 -20.26
CA ALA A 15 13.51 7.97 -19.03
C ALA A 15 12.27 8.84 -19.31
N LEU A 16 12.39 9.85 -20.18
CA LEU A 16 11.27 10.70 -20.58
C LEU A 16 10.17 9.91 -21.30
N ARG A 17 10.54 8.94 -22.16
CA ARG A 17 9.56 8.07 -22.82
C ARG A 17 8.81 7.17 -21.85
N ILE A 18 9.50 6.61 -20.85
CA ILE A 18 8.88 5.78 -19.80
C ILE A 18 8.00 6.64 -18.89
N ALA A 19 8.51 7.79 -18.45
CA ALA A 19 7.77 8.72 -17.60
C ALA A 19 6.54 9.31 -18.29
N GLY A 20 6.60 9.50 -19.61
CA GLY A 20 5.49 9.97 -20.43
C GLY A 20 4.45 8.91 -20.79
N GLN A 21 4.70 7.62 -20.51
CA GLN A 21 3.76 6.56 -20.85
C GLN A 21 2.51 6.65 -19.95
N LYS A 22 1.33 6.73 -20.57
CA LYS A 22 0.04 6.85 -19.86
C LYS A 22 -0.16 5.81 -18.74
N HIS A 23 0.24 4.56 -18.95
CA HIS A 23 0.12 3.49 -17.96
C HIS A 23 1.00 3.72 -16.73
N VAL A 24 2.29 4.00 -16.93
CA VAL A 24 3.24 4.29 -15.84
C VAL A 24 2.79 5.52 -15.06
N LEU A 25 2.35 6.56 -15.78
CA LEU A 25 1.83 7.78 -15.19
C LEU A 25 0.57 7.47 -14.35
N SER A 26 -0.34 6.62 -14.82
CA SER A 26 -1.55 6.25 -14.07
C SER A 26 -1.25 5.39 -12.84
N VAL A 27 -0.24 4.52 -12.89
CA VAL A 27 0.22 3.77 -11.72
C VAL A 27 0.74 4.73 -10.66
N ARG A 28 1.62 5.67 -11.06
CA ARG A 28 2.16 6.69 -10.16
C ARG A 28 1.05 7.53 -9.54
N ASP A 29 0.20 8.11 -10.39
CA ASP A 29 -0.87 9.02 -9.94
C ASP A 29 -1.94 8.28 -9.11
N GLY A 30 -2.18 7.00 -9.38
CA GLY A 30 -3.08 6.14 -8.62
C GLY A 30 -2.55 5.77 -7.23
N ILE A 31 -1.25 5.46 -7.12
CA ILE A 31 -0.61 5.13 -5.83
C ILE A 31 -0.49 6.36 -4.92
N ILE A 32 -0.40 7.57 -5.47
CA ILE A 32 -0.37 8.82 -4.68
C ILE A 32 -1.60 8.97 -3.79
N LEU A 33 -2.75 8.36 -4.15
CA LEU A 33 -3.94 8.31 -3.29
C LEU A 33 -3.66 7.68 -1.91
N ASN A 34 -2.65 6.82 -1.80
CA ASN A 34 -2.28 6.17 -0.54
C ASN A 34 -1.43 7.04 0.38
N MET A 35 -0.76 8.07 -0.14
CA MET A 35 0.15 8.91 0.66
C MET A 35 -0.50 9.49 1.91
N PRO A 36 -1.69 10.13 1.87
CA PRO A 36 -2.32 10.66 3.08
C PRO A 36 -2.66 9.55 4.10
N PHE A 37 -3.11 8.39 3.64
CA PHE A 37 -3.43 7.26 4.52
C PHE A 37 -2.18 6.69 5.20
N MET A 38 -1.07 6.58 4.46
CA MET A 38 0.22 6.15 5.01
C MET A 38 0.76 7.13 6.05
N LEU A 39 0.58 8.43 5.86
CA LEU A 39 0.96 9.43 6.87
C LEU A 39 0.19 9.23 8.18
N ILE A 40 -1.13 9.02 8.09
CA ILE A 40 -1.98 8.79 9.26
C ILE A 40 -1.61 7.47 9.94
N GLY A 41 -1.50 6.37 9.19
CA GLY A 41 -1.11 5.07 9.74
C GLY A 41 0.27 5.11 10.41
N SER A 42 1.24 5.81 9.80
CA SER A 42 2.58 5.95 10.36
C SER A 42 2.60 6.76 11.65
N PHE A 43 1.75 7.79 11.78
CA PHE A 43 1.63 8.57 13.02
C PHE A 43 1.22 7.69 14.21
N PHE A 44 0.18 6.86 14.04
CA PHE A 44 -0.26 5.92 15.07
C PHE A 44 0.78 4.81 15.32
N LEU A 45 1.46 4.35 14.28
CA LEU A 45 2.51 3.33 14.40
C LEU A 45 3.69 3.83 15.25
N ILE A 46 4.18 5.04 14.99
CA ILE A 46 5.28 5.65 15.76
C ILE A 46 4.86 5.81 17.22
N PHE A 47 3.63 6.25 17.48
CA PHE A 47 3.13 6.39 18.85
C PHE A 47 3.03 5.03 19.58
N ALA A 48 2.62 3.97 18.89
CA ALA A 48 2.53 2.62 19.45
C ALA A 48 3.90 1.99 19.75
N TYR A 49 4.95 2.36 19.00
CA TYR A 49 6.30 1.77 19.09
C TYR A 49 7.37 2.77 19.55
N LEU A 50 6.98 3.79 20.33
CA LEU A 50 7.90 4.81 20.80
C LEU A 50 8.99 4.19 21.72
N PRO A 51 10.29 4.24 21.37
CA PRO A 51 11.35 3.55 22.10
C PRO A 51 11.83 4.36 23.32
N ILE A 52 10.91 4.69 24.23
CA ILE A 52 11.22 5.38 25.48
C ILE A 52 11.16 4.38 26.64
N PRO A 53 12.21 4.27 27.47
CA PRO A 53 12.21 3.40 28.65
C PRO A 53 11.03 3.73 29.58
N GLY A 54 10.21 2.73 29.92
CA GLY A 54 9.04 2.90 30.81
C GLY A 54 7.78 3.50 30.16
N TYR A 55 7.81 3.90 28.89
CA TYR A 55 6.63 4.42 28.20
C TYR A 55 5.55 3.36 28.00
N ALA A 56 5.95 2.15 27.60
CA ALA A 56 5.02 1.04 27.39
C ALA A 56 4.32 0.61 28.70
N ASP A 57 5.06 0.61 29.82
CA ASP A 57 4.56 0.26 31.15
C ASP A 57 3.67 1.38 31.74
N MET A 58 4.00 2.64 31.45
CA MET A 58 3.15 3.78 31.81
C MET A 58 1.82 3.74 31.04
N MET A 59 1.85 3.44 29.74
CA MET A 59 0.61 3.33 28.98
C MET A 59 -0.19 2.08 29.30
N SER A 60 0.45 0.95 29.63
CA SER A 60 -0.26 -0.26 30.07
C SER A 60 -0.95 -0.06 31.42
N SER A 61 -0.35 0.70 32.34
CA SER A 61 -0.97 1.01 33.63
C SER A 61 -2.13 2.01 33.54
N LEU A 62 -2.08 2.96 32.60
CA LEU A 62 -3.15 3.95 32.39
C LEU A 62 -4.31 3.41 31.54
N PHE A 63 -4.02 2.67 30.47
CA PHE A 63 -5.00 2.26 29.46
C PHE A 63 -5.22 0.75 29.37
N GLY A 64 -4.50 -0.04 30.17
CA GLY A 64 -4.52 -1.52 30.18
C GLY A 64 -3.54 -2.14 29.19
N GLU A 65 -3.22 -3.44 29.35
CA GLU A 65 -2.23 -4.15 28.51
C GLU A 65 -2.55 -4.14 27.00
N VAL A 66 -3.82 -3.93 26.65
CA VAL A 66 -4.34 -3.96 25.27
C VAL A 66 -4.30 -2.58 24.58
N TRP A 67 -3.72 -1.56 25.22
CA TRP A 67 -3.65 -0.19 24.68
C TRP A 67 -2.97 -0.14 23.30
N ARG A 68 -1.91 -0.92 23.14
CA ARG A 68 -1.11 -0.99 21.92
C ARG A 68 -1.91 -1.55 20.75
N ASP A 69 -2.71 -2.59 20.97
CA ASP A 69 -3.51 -3.20 19.91
C ASP A 69 -4.59 -2.25 19.40
N LYS A 70 -5.20 -1.46 20.30
CA LYS A 70 -6.15 -0.41 19.93
C LYS A 70 -5.50 0.70 19.10
N MET A 71 -4.27 1.09 19.44
CA MET A 71 -3.49 2.07 18.64
C MET A 71 -3.12 1.55 17.26
N LEU A 72 -3.03 0.23 17.08
CA LEU A 72 -2.75 -0.40 15.79
C LEU A 72 -3.99 -0.56 14.90
N TYR A 73 -5.21 -0.31 15.38
CA TYR A 73 -6.41 -0.43 14.56
C TYR A 73 -6.41 0.50 13.33
N PRO A 74 -6.08 1.80 13.44
CA PRO A 74 -5.99 2.68 12.27
C PRO A 74 -4.87 2.24 11.32
N VAL A 75 -3.78 1.69 11.85
CA VAL A 75 -2.66 1.16 11.05
C VAL A 75 -3.15 -0.01 10.20
N LYS A 76 -3.75 -1.03 10.82
CA LYS A 76 -4.32 -2.17 10.09
C LYS A 76 -5.37 -1.73 9.07
N ALA A 77 -6.29 -0.85 9.48
CA ALA A 77 -7.33 -0.33 8.60
C ALA A 77 -6.80 0.47 7.40
N THR A 78 -5.60 1.06 7.47
CA THR A 78 -5.01 1.81 6.35
C THR A 78 -4.11 0.95 5.48
N TYR A 79 -3.22 0.17 6.09
CA TYR A 79 -2.25 -0.66 5.40
C TYR A 79 -2.88 -1.92 4.76
N ASP A 80 -3.84 -2.57 5.43
CA ASP A 80 -4.41 -3.84 4.94
C ASP A 80 -5.29 -3.62 3.70
N ILE A 81 -5.95 -2.46 3.58
CA ILE A 81 -6.79 -2.11 2.42
C ILE A 81 -6.03 -1.34 1.34
N MET A 82 -4.73 -1.10 1.53
CA MET A 82 -3.93 -0.23 0.66
C MET A 82 -3.93 -0.72 -0.80
N ALA A 83 -3.87 -2.03 -1.01
CA ALA A 83 -3.91 -2.63 -2.35
C ALA A 83 -5.26 -2.38 -3.05
N LEU A 84 -6.36 -2.35 -2.30
CA LEU A 84 -7.70 -2.07 -2.83
C LEU A 84 -7.78 -0.63 -3.32
N ILE A 85 -7.40 0.31 -2.47
CA ILE A 85 -7.39 1.74 -2.78
C ILE A 85 -6.49 2.01 -3.99
N SER A 86 -5.31 1.40 -4.05
CA SER A 86 -4.42 1.48 -5.21
C SER A 86 -5.04 0.93 -6.47
N SER A 87 -5.65 -0.27 -6.44
CA SER A 87 -6.25 -0.87 -7.64
C SER A 87 -7.33 0.03 -8.24
N PHE A 88 -8.20 0.59 -7.39
CA PHE A 88 -9.21 1.55 -7.80
C PHE A 88 -8.58 2.83 -8.35
N GLY A 89 -7.63 3.44 -7.62
CA GLY A 89 -6.98 4.68 -8.01
C GLY A 89 -6.23 4.58 -9.33
N ILE A 90 -5.52 3.47 -9.57
CA ILE A 90 -4.78 3.24 -10.82
C ILE A 90 -5.75 3.11 -12.00
N ALA A 91 -6.81 2.32 -11.86
CA ALA A 91 -7.81 2.14 -12.92
C ALA A 91 -8.58 3.44 -13.21
N TYR A 92 -8.94 4.20 -12.16
CA TYR A 92 -9.59 5.50 -12.29
C TYR A 92 -8.70 6.49 -13.05
N ARG A 93 -7.43 6.65 -12.64
CA ARG A 93 -6.46 7.53 -13.31
C ARG A 93 -6.11 7.07 -14.72
N LEU A 94 -6.24 5.78 -15.01
CA LEU A 94 -6.06 5.26 -16.36
C LEU A 94 -7.24 5.66 -17.24
N ALA A 95 -8.47 5.41 -16.81
CA ALA A 95 -9.67 5.78 -17.54
C ALA A 95 -9.77 7.29 -17.83
N GLU A 96 -9.42 8.15 -16.86
CA GLU A 96 -9.33 9.61 -17.08
C GLU A 96 -8.39 9.98 -18.23
N LYS A 97 -7.27 9.26 -18.38
CA LYS A 97 -6.30 9.50 -19.46
C LYS A 97 -6.78 8.96 -20.81
N TYR A 98 -7.60 7.91 -20.81
CA TYR A 98 -8.21 7.39 -22.03
C TYR A 98 -9.37 8.26 -22.53
N ARG A 99 -10.05 9.03 -21.66
CA ARG A 99 -11.17 9.95 -21.97
C ARG A 99 -12.42 9.34 -22.62
N THR A 100 -12.34 8.10 -23.10
CA THR A 100 -13.44 7.35 -23.73
C THR A 100 -14.18 6.45 -22.74
N LEU A 101 -13.70 6.35 -21.50
CA LEU A 101 -14.21 5.44 -20.47
C LEU A 101 -14.66 6.26 -19.27
N ASP A 102 -15.74 5.83 -18.63
CA ASP A 102 -16.18 6.37 -17.34
C ASP A 102 -15.19 5.94 -16.23
N PRO A 103 -14.50 6.89 -15.56
CA PRO A 103 -13.51 6.57 -14.53
C PRO A 103 -14.07 5.81 -13.35
N LEU A 104 -15.31 6.10 -12.95
CA LEU A 104 -15.95 5.44 -11.82
C LEU A 104 -16.20 3.95 -12.11
N SER A 105 -16.80 3.66 -13.28
CA SER A 105 -17.03 2.29 -13.74
C SER A 105 -15.73 1.51 -13.91
N ALA A 106 -14.69 2.13 -14.49
CA ALA A 106 -13.38 1.48 -14.64
C ALA A 106 -12.72 1.14 -13.29
N GLY A 107 -12.81 2.06 -12.32
CA GLY A 107 -12.34 1.82 -10.95
C GLY A 107 -13.08 0.66 -10.28
N ALA A 108 -14.41 0.62 -10.37
CA ALA A 108 -15.22 -0.45 -9.80
C ALA A 108 -14.91 -1.82 -10.42
N MET A 109 -14.77 -1.88 -11.76
CA MET A 109 -14.38 -3.11 -12.47
C MET A 109 -13.02 -3.62 -12.03
N SER A 110 -12.05 -2.73 -11.80
CA SER A 110 -10.72 -3.12 -11.31
C SER A 110 -10.77 -3.70 -9.89
N LEU A 111 -11.63 -3.19 -9.01
CA LEU A 111 -11.80 -3.74 -7.66
C LEU A 111 -12.37 -5.16 -7.71
N VAL A 112 -13.38 -5.39 -8.55
CA VAL A 112 -13.99 -6.72 -8.73
C VAL A 112 -12.97 -7.70 -9.33
N ALA A 113 -12.23 -7.27 -10.35
CA ALA A 113 -11.16 -8.09 -10.94
C ALA A 113 -10.06 -8.42 -9.92
N PHE A 114 -9.67 -7.44 -9.10
CA PHE A 114 -8.69 -7.65 -8.02
C PHE A 114 -9.18 -8.68 -7.01
N MET A 115 -10.44 -8.62 -6.58
CA MET A 115 -11.04 -9.63 -5.70
C MET A 115 -11.08 -11.03 -6.33
N MET A 116 -11.38 -11.13 -7.64
CA MET A 116 -11.35 -12.40 -8.36
C MET A 116 -9.96 -13.02 -8.42
N THR A 117 -8.91 -12.20 -8.46
CA THR A 117 -7.52 -12.71 -8.45
C THR A 117 -7.03 -13.14 -7.07
N ILE A 118 -7.70 -12.75 -5.99
CA ILE A 118 -7.32 -13.18 -4.63
C ILE A 118 -7.84 -14.62 -4.40
N PRO A 119 -6.96 -15.57 -4.03
CA PRO A 119 -7.38 -16.92 -3.68
C PRO A 119 -8.35 -16.89 -2.50
N GLN A 120 -9.54 -17.49 -2.68
CA GLN A 120 -10.60 -17.51 -1.67
C GLN A 120 -10.38 -18.56 -0.56
N ASN A 121 -9.28 -19.32 -0.65
CA ASN A 121 -8.86 -20.26 0.37
C ASN A 121 -7.73 -19.64 1.20
N THR A 122 -7.99 -19.45 2.49
CA THR A 122 -6.90 -19.27 3.44
C THR A 122 -6.23 -20.62 3.62
N LEU A 123 -4.94 -20.72 3.26
CA LEU A 123 -4.12 -21.86 3.66
C LEU A 123 -4.06 -21.83 5.20
N PHE A 124 -4.96 -22.58 5.83
CA PHE A 124 -4.82 -22.94 7.23
C PHE A 124 -3.50 -23.69 7.35
N TYR A 125 -2.44 -22.99 7.74
CA TYR A 125 -1.33 -23.63 8.44
C TYR A 125 -1.88 -24.10 9.79
N ALA A 126 -2.67 -25.16 9.75
CA ALA A 126 -2.89 -26.01 10.91
C ALA A 126 -1.49 -26.44 11.33
N GLY A 127 -1.05 -25.96 12.49
CA GLY A 127 0.15 -26.43 13.16
C GLY A 127 0.03 -27.93 13.32
N THR A 128 0.52 -28.66 12.33
CA THR A 128 0.62 -30.10 12.35
C THR A 128 1.81 -30.35 13.26
N ARG A 129 1.53 -30.36 14.58
CA ARG A 129 2.36 -31.09 15.55
C ARG A 129 2.41 -32.53 15.05
N ARG A 130 3.38 -32.81 14.19
CA ARG A 130 3.78 -34.15 13.84
C ARG A 130 4.64 -34.66 15.00
N GLY A 131 3.96 -34.95 16.11
CA GLY A 131 4.46 -35.84 17.15
C GLY A 131 3.94 -37.24 16.87
N GLY A 132 4.50 -37.89 15.85
CA GLY A 132 4.78 -39.33 15.95
C GLY A 132 6.11 -39.42 16.69
N GLY A 133 6.32 -40.32 17.65
CA GLY A 133 5.80 -41.67 17.67
C GLY A 133 6.91 -42.62 17.22
N ASP A 134 8.08 -42.48 17.84
CA ASP A 134 9.24 -43.37 17.82
C ASP A 134 10.17 -42.99 18.99
#